data_AF-A0A2K8U3W3-F1
#
_entry.id   AF-A0A2K8U3W3-F1
#
_cell.length_a   1.000
_cell.length_b   1.000
_cell.length_c   1.000
_cell.angle_alpha   90.00
_cell.angle_beta   90.00
_cell.angle_gamma   90.00
#
_symmetry.space_group_name_H-M   'P 1'
#
loop_
_entity.id
_entity.type
_entity.pdbx_description
1 polymer ?
#
loop_
_entity_poly.entity_id
_entity_poly.type
_entity_poly.pdbx_seq_one_letter_code
_entity_poly.pdbx_strand_id
1 'polypeptide(L)' 'MSYVTSWERFAREEGREEGVQEGEAKAVLRLLQVKFGPPTPEVESRVQAAEPAQLDLWLTRILSAATPEDVFDAP' A
#
# COMPACT_ATOMS: atom_id res chain seq x y z
N MET A 1 13.96 19.40 -33.15
CA MET A 1 13.34 19.82 -31.88
C MET A 1 12.21 18.84 -31.58
N SER A 2 12.51 17.81 -30.80
CA SER A 2 11.51 16.82 -30.40
C SER A 2 10.72 17.39 -29.23
N TYR A 3 9.43 17.65 -29.44
CA TYR A 3 8.51 17.92 -28.34
C TYR A 3 8.38 16.59 -27.57
N VAL A 4 9.26 16.34 -26.60
CA VAL A 4 8.97 15.36 -25.55
C VAL A 4 7.82 15.95 -24.78
N THR A 5 6.64 15.53 -25.19
CA THR A 5 5.38 15.95 -24.64
C THR A 5 5.26 15.40 -23.23
N SER A 6 5.00 16.30 -22.28
CA SER A 6 4.94 16.06 -20.84
C SER A 6 4.10 14.84 -20.43
N TRP A 7 3.16 14.40 -21.26
CA TRP A 7 2.29 13.26 -21.00
C TRP A 7 3.00 11.90 -21.00
N GLU A 8 4.10 11.69 -21.74
CA GLU A 8 4.85 10.41 -21.70
C GLU A 8 5.64 10.24 -20.39
N ARG A 9 6.12 11.36 -19.83
CA ARG A 9 6.76 11.36 -18.50
C ARG A 9 5.72 11.12 -17.41
N PHE A 10 4.60 11.85 -17.46
CA PHE A 10 3.49 11.65 -16.53
C PHE A 10 2.95 10.21 -16.56
N ALA A 11 2.66 9.64 -17.74
CA ALA A 11 2.16 8.28 -17.84
C ALA A 11 3.15 7.21 -17.33
N ARG A 12 4.47 7.46 -17.46
CA ARG A 12 5.50 6.56 -16.94
C ARG A 12 5.72 6.73 -15.43
N GLU A 13 5.55 7.94 -14.91
CA GLU A 13 5.57 8.22 -13.47
C GLU A 13 4.33 7.64 -12.79
N GLU A 14 3.12 7.90 -13.32
CA GLU A 14 1.85 7.31 -12.86
C GLU A 14 1.89 5.79 -12.88
N GLY A 15 2.30 5.16 -14.00
CA GLY A 15 2.37 3.69 -14.07
C GLY A 15 3.41 3.08 -13.13
N ARG A 16 4.42 3.84 -12.69
CA ARG A 16 5.39 3.40 -11.68
C ARG A 16 4.85 3.60 -10.27
N GLU A 17 4.15 4.70 -10.02
CA GLU A 17 3.51 5.01 -8.73
C GLU A 17 2.35 4.05 -8.43
N GLU A 18 1.49 3.77 -9.42
CA GLU A 18 0.42 2.76 -9.33
C GLU A 18 1.00 1.36 -9.06
N GLY A 19 2.08 0.99 -9.77
CA GLY A 19 2.76 -0.30 -9.56
C GLY A 19 3.41 -0.43 -8.19
N VAL A 20 3.90 0.67 -7.61
CA VAL A 20 4.45 0.71 -6.25
C VAL A 20 3.33 0.59 -5.23
N GLN A 21 2.25 1.35 -5.37
CA GLN A 21 1.09 1.29 -4.47
C GLN A 21 0.48 -0.11 -4.43
N GLU A 22 0.24 -0.73 -5.59
CA GLU A 22 -0.23 -2.12 -5.62
C GLU A 22 0.73 -3.10 -4.96
N GLY A 23 2.04 -2.88 -5.13
CA GLY A 23 3.09 -3.70 -4.53
C GLY A 23 3.10 -3.59 -3.00
N GLU A 24 2.98 -2.37 -2.48
CA GLU A 24 2.91 -2.09 -1.04
C GLU A 24 1.63 -2.65 -0.41
N ALA A 25 0.47 -2.50 -1.08
CA ALA A 25 -0.79 -3.07 -0.63
C ALA A 25 -0.70 -4.60 -0.52
N LYS A 26 -0.15 -5.27 -1.54
CA LYS A 26 0.10 -6.72 -1.52
C LYS A 26 1.05 -7.12 -0.39
N ALA A 27 2.09 -6.32 -0.13
CA ALA A 27 3.04 -6.57 0.96
C ALA A 27 2.38 -6.46 2.34
N VAL A 28 1.57 -5.42 2.58
CA VAL A 28 0.80 -5.25 3.82
C VAL A 28 -0.13 -6.44 4.04
N LEU A 29 -0.91 -6.84 3.04
CA LEU A 29 -1.81 -8.00 3.14
C LEU A 29 -1.06 -9.29 3.45
N ARG A 30 0.11 -9.49 2.84
CA ARG A 30 0.94 -10.67 3.10
C ARG A 30 1.46 -10.68 4.53
N LEU A 31 1.91 -9.55 5.05
CA LEU A 31 2.40 -9.44 6.43
C LEU A 31 1.27 -9.63 7.45
N LEU A 32 0.08 -9.09 7.18
CA LEU A 32 -1.11 -9.32 8.00
C LEU A 32 -1.45 -10.81 8.04
N GLN A 33 -1.46 -11.46 6.88
CA GLN A 33 -1.70 -12.89 6.78
C GLN A 33 -0.72 -13.73 7.61
N VAL A 34 0.58 -13.38 7.55
CA VAL A 34 1.64 -14.13 8.24
C VAL A 34 1.60 -13.90 9.75
N LYS A 35 1.33 -12.67 10.21
CA LYS A 35 1.40 -12.32 11.62
C LYS A 35 0.10 -12.59 12.39
N PHE A 36 -1.04 -12.33 11.76
CA PHE A 36 -2.35 -12.37 12.41
C PHE A 36 -3.29 -13.42 11.82
N GLY A 37 -2.92 -14.05 10.70
CA GLY A 37 -3.79 -14.95 9.96
C GLY A 37 -4.58 -14.22 8.86
N PRO A 38 -5.43 -14.95 8.10
CA PRO A 38 -6.07 -14.41 6.90
C PRO A 38 -6.84 -13.11 7.20
N PRO A 39 -6.54 -12.00 6.49
CA PRO A 39 -7.25 -10.75 6.67
C PRO A 39 -8.73 -10.91 6.25
N THR A 40 -9.61 -10.14 6.88
CA THR A 40 -11.03 -10.12 6.48
C THR A 40 -11.21 -9.33 5.18
N PRO A 41 -12.31 -9.55 4.43
CA PRO A 41 -12.59 -8.79 3.20
C PRO A 41 -12.62 -7.27 3.42
N GLU A 42 -13.03 -6.82 4.61
CA GLU A 42 -13.04 -5.41 4.98
C GLU A 42 -11.62 -4.84 5.10
N VAL A 43 -10.71 -5.62 5.70
CA VAL A 43 -9.28 -5.25 5.80
C VAL A 43 -8.64 -5.25 4.42
N GLU A 44 -8.93 -6.23 3.58
CA GLU A 44 -8.44 -6.27 2.20
C GLU A 44 -8.87 -5.03 1.41
N SER A 45 -10.14 -4.66 1.50
CA SER A 45 -10.69 -3.47 0.84
C SER A 45 -10.05 -2.19 1.39
N ARG A 46 -9.86 -2.10 2.71
CA ARG A 46 -9.20 -0.96 3.36
C ARG A 46 -7.74 -0.81 2.89
N VAL A 47 -7.03 -1.92 2.71
CA VAL A 47 -5.64 -1.89 2.25
C VAL A 47 -5.52 -1.53 0.77
N GLN A 48 -6.43 -2.04 -0.08
CA GLN A 48 -6.44 -1.68 -1.49
C GLN A 48 -6.84 -0.22 -1.74
N ALA A 49 -7.69 0.35 -0.88
CA ALA A 49 -8.13 1.75 -0.96
C ALA A 49 -7.19 2.73 -0.23
N ALA A 50 -6.12 2.25 0.40
CA ALA A 50 -5.20 3.07 1.17
C ALA A 50 -4.25 3.86 0.28
N GLU A 51 -3.91 5.07 0.71
CA GLU A 51 -2.87 5.87 0.05
C GLU A 51 -1.48 5.26 0.30
N PRO A 52 -0.51 5.45 -0.62
CA PRO A 52 0.84 4.91 -0.48
C PRO A 52 1.50 5.26 0.87
N ALA A 53 1.29 6.49 1.34
CA ALA A 53 1.80 6.94 2.64
C ALA A 53 1.22 6.14 3.83
N GLN A 54 -0.04 5.70 3.74
CA GLN A 54 -0.66 4.85 4.76
C GLN A 54 -0.12 3.41 4.68
N LEU A 55 0.11 2.90 3.47
CA LEU A 55 0.70 1.57 3.26
C LEU A 55 2.11 1.48 3.84
N ASP A 56 2.97 2.45 3.57
CA ASP A 56 4.33 2.51 4.13
C ASP A 56 4.34 2.56 5.67
N LEU A 57 3.43 3.36 6.24
CA LEU A 57 3.23 3.43 7.69
C LEU A 57 2.83 2.06 8.27
N TRP A 58 1.92 1.34 7.61
CA TRP A 58 1.48 0.02 8.03
C TRP A 58 2.58 -1.03 7.89
N LEU A 59 3.42 -0.96 6.85
CA LEU A 59 4.58 -1.84 6.67
C LEU A 59 5.58 -1.73 7.82
N THR A 60 5.76 -0.53 8.37
CA THR A 60 6.65 -0.34 9.53
C THR A 60 5.96 -0.74 10.83
N ARG A 61 4.68 -0.37 11.01
CA ARG A 61 3.92 -0.65 12.24
C ARG A 61 3.62 -2.12 12.45
N ILE A 62 3.39 -2.87 11.39
CA ILE A 62 3.08 -4.30 11.51
C ILE A 62 4.22 -5.08 12.17
N LEU A 63 5.45 -4.54 12.19
CA LEU A 63 6.57 -5.15 12.91
C LEU A 63 6.39 -5.07 14.43
N SER A 64 5.84 -3.98 14.96
CA SER A 64 5.64 -3.74 16.40
C SER A 64 4.21 -3.97 16.90
N ALA A 65 3.20 -3.97 16.04
CA ALA A 65 1.79 -4.12 16.38
C ALA A 65 1.48 -5.46 17.08
N ALA A 66 0.62 -5.47 18.10
CA ALA A 66 0.21 -6.70 18.78
C ALA A 66 -1.07 -7.28 18.15
N THR A 67 -1.90 -6.44 17.54
CA THR A 67 -3.13 -6.84 16.83
C THR A 67 -3.20 -6.24 15.42
N PRO A 68 -4.07 -6.75 14.53
CA PRO A 68 -4.36 -6.11 13.25
C PRO A 68 -4.83 -4.66 13.42
N GLU A 69 -5.66 -4.39 14.43
CA GLU A 69 -6.21 -3.07 14.71
C GLU A 69 -5.09 -2.06 15.03
N ASP A 70 -4.07 -2.45 15.80
CA ASP A 70 -2.90 -1.60 16.08
C ASP A 70 -2.13 -1.17 14.82
N VAL A 71 -2.25 -1.92 13.72
CA VAL A 71 -1.65 -1.53 12.43
C VAL A 71 -2.43 -0.36 11.83
N PHE A 72 -3.76 -0.41 11.92
CA PHE A 72 -4.68 0.49 11.23
C PHE A 72 -5.16 1.68 12.06
N ASP A 73 -5.11 1.57 13.39
CA ASP A 73 -5.47 2.61 14.34
C ASP A 73 -4.32 3.61 14.43
N ALA A 74 -4.36 4.62 13.56
CA ALA A 74 -3.80 5.92 13.90
C ALA A 74 -4.95 6.94 13.99
N PRO A 75 -4.81 7.98 14.82
CA PRO A 75 -5.71 9.13 14.83
C PRO A 75 -5.82 9.79 13.45
#